data_AF-A0A8T5P195-F1
#
_entry.id   AF-A0A8T5P195-F1
#
_cell.length_a   1.000
_cell.length_b   1.000
_cell.length_c   1.000
_cell.angle_alpha   90.00
_cell.angle_beta   90.00
_cell.angle_gamma   90.00
#
_symmetry.space_group_name_H-M   'P 1'
#
loop_
_entity.id
_entity.type
_entity.pdbx_description
1 polymer ?
#
loop_
_entity_poly.entity_id
_entity_poly.type
_entity_poly.pdbx_seq_one_letter_code
_entity_poly.pdbx_strand_id
1 'polypeptide(L)'
;GISVIEFNARGGDSEIINVLPLLKNDILDVFNAIVNGKLNKENVKFKKQATVFKYGVPEGYPGNPVVDRAIIIQKPGNSQLIYANVYESGENLYLTKSRAFGFLGVGDNLGAAEKNAEAGFSGVRGAIYHRPDIGTQEHISKAILNMQELRGSDYLCQ
;
A
#
# COMPACT_ATOMS: atom_id res chain seq x y z
N GLY A 1 3.33 19.74 -18.41
CA GLY A 1 3.64 18.44 -19.06
C GLY A 1 3.85 17.37 -18.01
N ILE A 2 4.37 16.19 -18.37
CA ILE A 2 4.83 15.17 -17.41
C ILE A 2 6.26 15.53 -16.99
N SER A 3 6.52 15.57 -15.68
CA SER A 3 7.84 15.83 -15.11
C SER A 3 8.31 14.61 -14.31
N VAL A 4 9.59 14.27 -14.44
CA VAL A 4 10.22 13.19 -13.67
C VAL A 4 10.76 13.79 -12.38
N ILE A 5 10.38 13.20 -11.24
CA ILE A 5 10.88 13.61 -9.92
C ILE A 5 12.13 12.78 -9.57
N GLU A 6 12.05 11.46 -9.70
CA GLU A 6 13.13 10.54 -9.37
C GLU A 6 13.03 9.22 -10.14
N PHE A 7 14.13 8.46 -10.17
CA PHE A 7 14.17 7.09 -10.67
C PHE A 7 14.54 6.14 -9.53
N ASN A 8 13.79 5.04 -9.40
CA ASN A 8 14.11 3.93 -8.50
C ASN A 8 14.34 2.65 -9.32
N ALA A 9 15.34 1.85 -8.93
CA ALA A 9 15.69 0.59 -9.60
C ALA A 9 15.08 -0.65 -8.92
N ARG A 10 14.05 -0.46 -8.08
CA ARG A 10 13.37 -1.53 -7.32
C ARG A 10 11.87 -1.27 -7.23
N GLY A 11 11.11 -2.31 -6.84
CA GLY A 11 9.73 -2.14 -6.42
C GLY A 11 9.63 -1.14 -5.26
N GLY A 12 8.73 -0.17 -5.40
CA GLY A 12 8.40 0.78 -4.35
C GLY A 12 7.66 0.10 -3.21
N ASP A 13 7.91 0.54 -1.99
CA ASP A 13 7.15 0.11 -0.82
C ASP A 13 6.32 1.32 -0.33
N SER A 14 5.00 1.37 -0.56
CA SER A 14 4.07 0.22 -0.72
C SER A 14 3.50 -0.03 -2.13
N GLU A 15 4.05 0.59 -3.17
CA GLU A 15 3.51 0.52 -4.52
C GLU A 15 3.47 -0.92 -5.06
N ILE A 16 4.54 -1.69 -4.86
CA ILE A 16 4.64 -3.06 -5.36
C ILE A 16 3.60 -3.99 -4.71
N ILE A 17 3.26 -3.72 -3.45
CA ILE A 17 2.27 -4.47 -2.67
C ILE A 17 0.87 -4.30 -3.26
N ASN A 18 0.58 -3.16 -3.89
CA ASN A 18 -0.69 -2.92 -4.58
C ASN A 18 -0.72 -3.51 -6.00
N VAL A 19 0.41 -3.48 -6.71
CA VAL A 19 0.46 -3.89 -8.13
C VAL A 19 0.47 -5.41 -8.30
N LEU A 20 1.31 -6.13 -7.55
CA LEU A 20 1.51 -7.57 -7.75
C LEU A 20 0.25 -8.44 -7.55
N PRO A 21 -0.66 -8.17 -6.58
CA PRO A 21 -1.89 -8.94 -6.43
C PRO A 21 -2.81 -8.93 -7.66
N LEU A 22 -2.68 -7.89 -8.49
CA LEU A 22 -3.43 -7.73 -9.72
C LEU A 22 -2.76 -8.41 -10.92
N LEU A 23 -1.49 -8.81 -10.83
CA LEU A 23 -0.80 -9.51 -11.91
C LEU A 23 -1.51 -10.85 -12.19
N LYS A 24 -1.85 -11.10 -13.46
CA LYS A 24 -2.47 -12.38 -13.90
C LYS A 24 -1.43 -13.41 -14.28
N ASN A 25 -0.29 -12.96 -14.79
CA ASN A 25 0.83 -13.84 -15.17
C ASN A 25 1.50 -14.41 -13.92
N ASP A 26 2.22 -15.51 -14.09
CA ASP A 26 3.18 -15.93 -13.09
C ASP A 26 4.31 -14.90 -13.01
N ILE A 27 4.61 -14.43 -11.80
CA ILE A 27 5.67 -13.45 -11.57
C ILE A 27 7.05 -14.01 -11.96
N LEU A 28 7.27 -15.32 -11.81
CA LEU A 28 8.53 -15.97 -12.18
C LEU A 28 8.72 -15.96 -13.69
N ASP A 29 7.66 -16.19 -14.47
CA ASP A 29 7.72 -16.10 -15.92
C ASP A 29 8.05 -14.68 -16.38
N VAL A 30 7.43 -13.67 -15.76
CA VAL A 30 7.72 -12.26 -16.03
C VAL A 30 9.19 -11.94 -15.70
N PHE A 31 9.70 -12.37 -14.55
CA PHE A 31 11.10 -12.15 -14.15
C PHE A 31 12.08 -12.89 -15.06
N ASN A 32 11.79 -14.13 -15.43
CA ASN A 32 12.57 -14.89 -16.39
C ASN A 32 12.62 -14.18 -17.74
N ALA A 33 11.51 -13.64 -18.22
CA ALA A 33 11.48 -12.88 -19.47
C ALA A 33 12.28 -11.57 -19.38
N ILE A 34 12.28 -10.88 -18.23
CA ILE A 34 13.11 -9.69 -17.99
C ILE A 34 14.59 -10.04 -18.08
N VAL A 35 15.06 -11.02 -17.31
CA VAL A 35 16.47 -11.41 -17.25
C VAL A 35 16.97 -11.90 -18.61
N ASN A 36 16.12 -12.55 -19.39
CA ASN A 36 16.45 -13.04 -20.74
C ASN A 36 16.22 -12.02 -21.87
N GLY A 37 15.82 -10.77 -21.57
CA GLY A 37 15.54 -9.75 -22.59
C GLY A 37 14.38 -10.09 -23.53
N LYS A 38 13.43 -10.90 -23.06
CA LYS A 38 12.27 -11.40 -23.82
C LYS A 38 10.93 -10.84 -23.35
N LEU A 39 10.92 -9.86 -22.44
CA LEU A 39 9.68 -9.28 -21.89
C LEU A 39 8.75 -8.74 -22.98
N ASN A 40 9.29 -8.25 -24.10
CA ASN A 40 8.50 -7.79 -25.24
C ASN A 40 7.63 -8.88 -25.90
N LYS A 41 7.92 -10.17 -25.62
CA LYS A 41 7.13 -11.32 -26.09
C LYS A 41 6.09 -11.76 -25.07
N GLU A 42 6.19 -11.30 -23.83
CA GLU A 42 5.23 -11.62 -22.78
C GLU A 42 4.03 -10.69 -22.83
N ASN A 43 2.84 -11.26 -22.77
CA ASN A 43 1.61 -10.49 -22.63
C ASN A 43 1.30 -10.30 -21.14
N VAL A 44 1.95 -9.33 -20.51
CA VAL A 44 1.77 -8.99 -19.09
C VAL A 44 0.40 -8.35 -18.88
N LYS A 45 -0.48 -9.04 -18.16
CA LYS A 45 -1.87 -8.65 -17.93
C LYS A 45 -2.14 -8.45 -16.44
N PHE A 46 -3.02 -7.48 -16.16
CA PHE A 46 -3.52 -7.22 -14.82
C PHE A 46 -5.03 -7.48 -14.75
N LYS A 47 -5.50 -7.84 -13.55
CA LYS A 47 -6.93 -7.92 -13.21
C LYS A 47 -7.50 -6.51 -13.24
N LYS A 48 -8.73 -6.38 -13.77
CA LYS A 48 -9.49 -5.12 -13.75
C LYS A 48 -10.16 -4.97 -12.38
N GLN A 49 -9.34 -4.73 -11.37
CA GLN A 49 -9.73 -4.54 -9.97
C GLN A 49 -8.87 -3.42 -9.38
N ALA A 50 -9.29 -2.91 -8.23
CA ALA A 50 -8.55 -1.95 -7.44
C ALA A 50 -7.96 -2.62 -6.19
N THR A 51 -6.86 -2.06 -5.71
CA THR A 51 -6.27 -2.41 -4.42
C THR A 51 -6.06 -1.16 -3.58
N VAL A 52 -6.16 -1.31 -2.27
CA VAL A 52 -5.74 -0.30 -1.29
C VAL A 52 -4.97 -1.01 -0.21
N PHE A 53 -3.76 -0.52 0.07
CA PHE A 53 -2.94 -1.00 1.17
C PHE A 53 -2.82 0.07 2.24
N LYS A 54 -3.09 -0.30 3.50
CA LYS A 54 -2.98 0.59 4.65
C LYS A 54 -1.98 0.01 5.65
N TYR A 55 -0.94 0.78 5.93
CA TYR A 55 0.07 0.43 6.93
C TYR A 55 -0.41 0.73 8.34
N GLY A 56 -0.21 -0.24 9.24
CA GLY A 56 -0.12 -0.06 10.68
C GLY A 56 1.33 0.22 11.06
N VAL A 57 1.54 1.35 11.74
CA VAL A 57 2.83 1.78 12.28
C VAL A 57 2.73 1.85 13.80
N PRO A 58 3.85 1.70 14.52
CA PRO A 58 3.87 2.04 15.93
C PRO A 58 3.47 3.50 16.15
N GLU A 59 2.71 3.77 17.19
CA GLU A 59 2.44 5.14 17.62
C GLU A 59 3.74 5.94 17.76
N GLY A 60 3.75 7.19 17.28
CA GLY A 60 4.93 8.04 17.29
C GLY A 60 5.86 7.90 16.07
N TYR A 61 5.65 6.91 15.19
CA TYR A 61 6.35 6.83 13.90
C TYR A 61 6.02 8.05 13.00
N PRO A 62 6.97 8.60 12.22
CA PRO A 62 8.37 8.19 12.08
C PRO A 62 9.34 8.79 13.11
N GLY A 63 8.85 9.56 14.09
CA GLY A 63 9.67 10.25 15.08
C GLY A 63 10.12 9.35 16.23
N ASN A 64 9.27 9.21 17.25
CA ASN A 64 9.56 8.45 18.48
C ASN A 64 8.62 7.24 18.59
N PRO A 65 8.83 6.19 17.79
CA PRO A 65 7.96 5.02 17.75
C PRO A 65 7.99 4.23 19.06
N VAL A 66 6.83 3.74 19.47
CA VAL A 66 6.71 2.76 20.55
C VAL A 66 7.28 1.40 20.09
N VAL A 67 8.21 0.83 20.86
CA VAL A 67 8.88 -0.45 20.54
C VAL A 67 8.69 -1.49 21.64
N ASP A 68 8.91 -2.77 21.34
CA ASP A 68 8.86 -3.88 22.30
C ASP A 68 7.52 -3.98 23.03
N ARG A 69 6.45 -3.61 22.33
CA ARG A 69 5.07 -3.72 22.81
C ARG A 69 4.33 -4.78 22.02
N ALA A 70 3.65 -5.66 22.76
CA ALA A 70 2.81 -6.68 22.18
C ALA A 70 1.62 -6.05 21.45
N ILE A 71 1.28 -6.63 20.31
CA ILE A 71 0.09 -6.32 19.52
C ILE A 71 -0.71 -7.59 19.26
N ILE A 72 -2.01 -7.42 19.12
CA ILE A 72 -2.93 -8.48 18.73
C ILE A 72 -3.45 -8.12 17.36
N ILE A 73 -3.30 -9.05 16.41
CA ILE A 73 -3.89 -8.93 15.09
C ILE A 73 -4.82 -10.11 14.88
N GLN A 74 -6.12 -9.86 15.00
CA GLN A 74 -7.14 -10.73 14.46
C GLN A 74 -7.48 -10.18 13.08
N LYS A 75 -7.52 -11.03 12.05
CA LYS A 75 -7.80 -10.60 10.68
C LYS A 75 -9.28 -10.88 10.34
N PRO A 76 -10.21 -9.96 10.65
CA PRO A 76 -11.58 -10.06 10.18
C PRO A 76 -11.65 -9.75 8.69
N GLY A 77 -12.60 -10.39 8.01
CA GLY A 77 -12.91 -10.11 6.61
C GLY A 77 -11.87 -10.60 5.59
N ASN A 78 -11.96 -10.02 4.39
CA ASN A 78 -11.33 -10.54 3.17
C ASN A 78 -10.03 -9.82 2.77
N SER A 79 -9.46 -8.99 3.63
CA SER A 79 -8.14 -8.39 3.38
C SER A 79 -7.03 -9.41 3.55
N GLN A 80 -5.91 -9.14 2.89
CA GLN A 80 -4.66 -9.87 3.09
C GLN A 80 -3.82 -9.11 4.12
N LEU A 81 -3.33 -9.82 5.15
CA LEU A 81 -2.41 -9.27 6.15
C LEU A 81 -0.98 -9.44 5.64
N ILE A 82 -0.22 -8.35 5.65
CA ILE A 82 1.17 -8.32 5.20
C ILE A 82 2.03 -7.81 6.35
N TYR A 83 2.99 -8.62 6.79
CA TYR A 83 3.95 -8.23 7.81
C TYR A 83 5.16 -7.54 7.18
N ALA A 84 5.67 -6.51 7.85
CA ALA A 84 6.87 -5.78 7.47
C ALA A 84 7.92 -5.86 8.59
N ASN A 85 7.82 -5.02 9.62
CA ASN A 85 8.81 -4.95 10.70
C ASN A 85 8.19 -5.22 12.08
N VAL A 86 8.03 -6.50 12.38
CA VAL A 86 7.56 -7.05 13.67
C VAL A 86 8.40 -8.27 14.01
N TYR A 87 8.42 -8.65 15.29
CA TYR A 87 9.04 -9.91 15.70
C TYR A 87 8.10 -10.71 16.61
N GLU A 88 8.25 -12.02 16.59
CA GLU A 88 7.52 -12.93 17.45
C GLU A 88 8.38 -13.31 18.66
N SER A 89 7.77 -13.34 19.84
CA SER A 89 8.40 -13.84 21.06
C SER A 89 7.37 -14.58 21.90
N GLY A 90 7.54 -15.89 22.06
CA GLY A 90 6.49 -16.77 22.57
C GLY A 90 5.29 -16.79 21.64
N GLU A 91 4.08 -16.58 22.17
CA GLU A 91 2.83 -16.53 21.40
C GLU A 91 2.42 -15.11 20.98
N ASN A 92 3.29 -14.12 21.21
CA ASN A 92 2.97 -12.71 21.03
C ASN A 92 3.80 -12.09 19.89
N LEU A 93 3.19 -11.12 19.20
CA LEU A 93 3.82 -10.30 18.18
C LEU A 93 4.17 -8.92 18.73
N TYR A 94 5.37 -8.42 18.45
CA TYR A 94 5.90 -7.19 19.04
C TYR A 94 6.29 -6.15 17.97
N LEU A 95 6.13 -4.88 18.36
CA LEU A 95 6.49 -3.72 17.54
C LEU A 95 7.98 -3.42 17.53
N THR A 96 8.43 -2.88 16.40
CA THR A 96 9.76 -2.33 16.20
C THR A 96 9.67 -0.83 15.88
N LYS A 97 10.72 -0.23 15.28
CA LYS A 97 10.81 1.22 15.02
C LYS A 97 10.23 1.67 13.68
N SER A 98 9.75 0.76 12.83
CA SER A 98 9.31 1.08 11.46
C SER A 98 7.88 0.63 11.17
N ARG A 99 7.45 0.72 9.91
CA ARG A 99 6.18 0.17 9.43
C ARG A 99 6.08 -1.30 9.82
N ALA A 100 5.05 -1.65 10.58
CA ALA A 100 4.97 -2.93 11.28
C ALA A 100 4.29 -4.00 10.41
N PHE A 101 3.09 -3.70 9.94
CA PHE A 101 2.27 -4.58 9.10
C PHE A 101 1.25 -3.73 8.34
N GLY A 102 0.45 -4.32 7.47
CA GLY A 102 -0.69 -3.64 6.90
C GLY A 102 -1.70 -4.58 6.31
N PHE A 103 -2.85 -4.03 5.93
CA PHE A 103 -3.91 -4.76 5.27
C PHE A 103 -4.05 -4.31 3.82
N LEU A 104 -4.03 -5.28 2.92
CA LEU A 104 -4.31 -5.12 1.51
C LEU A 104 -5.77 -5.51 1.27
N GLY A 105 -6.59 -4.52 0.93
CA GLY A 105 -7.92 -4.73 0.40
C GLY A 105 -7.88 -4.82 -1.12
N VAL A 106 -8.65 -5.74 -1.68
CA VAL A 106 -8.89 -5.88 -3.13
C VAL A 106 -10.39 -5.73 -3.37
N GLY A 107 -10.79 -5.05 -4.44
CA GLY A 107 -12.20 -4.88 -4.79
C GLY A 107 -12.41 -4.44 -6.23
N ASP A 108 -13.65 -4.46 -6.70
CA ASP A 108 -13.99 -4.11 -8.08
C ASP A 108 -13.80 -2.62 -8.39
N ASN A 109 -13.79 -1.80 -7.34
CA ASN A 109 -13.48 -0.38 -7.40
C ASN A 109 -12.71 0.03 -6.14
N LEU A 110 -12.17 1.24 -6.17
CA LEU A 110 -11.28 1.74 -5.12
C LEU A 110 -11.97 1.86 -3.76
N GLY A 111 -13.25 2.25 -3.73
CA GLY A 111 -14.03 2.31 -2.49
C GLY A 111 -14.28 0.93 -1.86
N ALA A 112 -14.50 -0.11 -2.68
CA ALA A 112 -14.60 -1.48 -2.18
C ALA A 112 -13.25 -1.99 -1.63
N ALA A 113 -12.15 -1.71 -2.34
CA ALA A 113 -10.81 -2.07 -1.90
C ALA A 113 -10.42 -1.35 -0.60
N GLU A 114 -10.73 -0.06 -0.48
CA GLU A 114 -10.51 0.75 0.72
C GLU A 114 -11.27 0.18 1.92
N LYS A 115 -12.57 -0.09 1.78
CA LYS A 115 -13.40 -0.69 2.84
C LYS A 115 -12.85 -2.04 3.30
N ASN A 116 -12.39 -2.86 2.36
CA ASN A 116 -11.79 -4.16 2.68
C ASN A 116 -10.49 -4.01 3.47
N ALA A 117 -9.63 -3.05 3.10
CA ALA A 117 -8.40 -2.76 3.82
C ALA A 117 -8.68 -2.23 5.24
N GLU A 118 -9.61 -1.28 5.36
CA GLU A 118 -10.00 -0.68 6.65
C GLU A 118 -10.62 -1.69 7.60
N ALA A 119 -11.48 -2.59 7.08
CA ALA A 119 -12.10 -3.63 7.88
C ALA A 119 -11.06 -4.51 8.60
N GLY A 120 -9.88 -4.73 8.00
CA GLY A 120 -8.78 -5.47 8.62
C GLY A 120 -8.31 -4.86 9.95
N PHE A 121 -8.31 -3.53 10.08
CA PHE A 121 -7.89 -2.85 11.31
C PHE A 121 -8.88 -2.99 12.47
N SER A 122 -10.12 -3.42 12.24
CA SER A 122 -11.11 -3.61 13.32
C SER A 122 -10.72 -4.71 14.32
N GLY A 123 -9.88 -5.66 13.90
CA GLY A 123 -9.34 -6.73 14.76
C GLY A 123 -7.95 -6.45 15.35
N VAL A 124 -7.41 -5.23 15.17
CA VAL A 124 -6.10 -4.83 15.69
C VAL A 124 -6.23 -4.21 17.08
N ARG A 125 -5.38 -4.63 18.02
CA ARG A 125 -5.23 -4.02 19.35
C ARG A 125 -3.76 -3.79 19.69
N GLY A 126 -3.47 -2.68 20.36
CA GLY A 126 -2.13 -2.29 20.80
C GLY A 126 -1.77 -0.86 20.39
N ALA A 127 -0.52 -0.45 20.63
CA ALA A 127 -0.01 0.90 20.34
C ALA A 127 0.32 1.07 18.84
N ILE A 128 -0.72 0.96 18.00
CA ILE A 128 -0.66 1.06 16.55
C ILE A 128 -1.48 2.24 16.07
N TYR A 129 -0.93 2.95 15.09
CA TYR A 129 -1.63 3.94 14.30
C TYR A 129 -1.66 3.52 12.83
N HIS A 130 -2.75 3.79 12.14
CA HIS A 130 -2.82 3.77 10.69
C HIS A 130 -3.50 5.04 10.20
N ARG A 131 -3.22 5.43 8.95
CA ARG A 131 -3.97 6.51 8.31
C ARG A 131 -5.30 5.97 7.76
N PRO A 132 -6.46 6.43 8.26
CA PRO A 132 -7.76 5.93 7.80
C PRO A 132 -8.15 6.50 6.43
N ASP A 133 -7.59 7.63 6.03
CA ASP A 133 -7.97 8.36 4.82
C ASP A 133 -7.35 7.81 3.52
N ILE A 134 -6.39 6.89 3.62
CA ILE A 134 -5.75 6.27 2.45
C ILE A 134 -6.78 5.57 1.57
N GLY A 135 -6.83 5.93 0.29
CA GLY A 135 -7.75 5.33 -0.69
C GLY A 135 -9.21 5.81 -0.57
N THR A 136 -9.52 6.73 0.35
CA THR A 136 -10.87 7.30 0.47
C THR A 136 -11.19 8.23 -0.70
N GLN A 137 -12.47 8.27 -1.08
CA GLN A 137 -12.98 9.17 -2.12
C GLN A 137 -12.60 10.64 -1.84
N GLU A 138 -12.68 11.07 -0.58
CA GLU A 138 -12.33 12.42 -0.17
C GLU A 138 -10.85 12.74 -0.41
N HIS A 139 -9.94 11.85 0.02
CA HIS A 139 -8.50 12.03 -0.18
C HIS A 139 -8.14 12.12 -1.66
N ILE A 140 -8.75 11.28 -2.49
CA ILE A 140 -8.53 11.27 -3.94
C ILE A 140 -9.07 12.54 -4.59
N SER A 141 -10.28 12.96 -4.23
CA SER A 141 -10.88 14.20 -4.75
C SER A 141 -10.02 15.42 -4.42
N LYS A 142 -9.49 15.50 -3.18
CA LYS A 142 -8.55 16.56 -2.79
C LYS A 142 -7.29 16.55 -3.65
N ALA A 143 -6.72 15.38 -3.92
CA ALA A 143 -5.54 15.27 -4.79
C ALA A 143 -5.84 15.70 -6.24
N ILE A 144 -7.01 15.34 -6.78
CA ILE A 144 -7.44 15.76 -8.11
C ILE A 144 -7.62 17.28 -8.18
N LEU A 145 -8.31 17.88 -7.20
CA LEU A 145 -8.53 19.32 -7.13
C LEU A 145 -7.20 20.08 -7.04
N ASN A 146 -6.30 19.66 -6.15
CA ASN A 146 -4.97 20.27 -6.03
C ASN A 146 -4.20 20.22 -7.36
N MET A 147 -4.26 19.09 -8.08
CA MET A 147 -3.63 19.00 -9.39
C MET A 147 -4.31 19.87 -10.46
N GLN A 148 -5.62 20.07 -10.38
CA GLN A 148 -6.35 20.98 -11.27
C GLN A 148 -5.96 22.44 -11.00
N GLU A 149 -5.87 22.84 -9.73
CA GLU A 149 -5.44 24.18 -9.32
C GLU A 149 -4.03 24.48 -9.79
N LEU A 150 -3.06 23.58 -9.54
CA LEU A 150 -1.68 23.74 -10.00
C LEU A 150 -1.55 23.87 -11.52
N ARG A 151 -2.40 23.17 -12.28
CA ARG A 151 -2.43 23.29 -13.75
C ARG A 151 -3.14 24.53 -14.25
N GLY A 152 -4.11 25.05 -13.48
CA GLY A 152 -4.89 26.24 -13.80
C GLY A 152 -4.14 27.54 -13.46
N SER A 153 -3.30 27.54 -12.43
CA SER A 153 -2.48 28.70 -12.03
C SER A 153 -1.40 29.06 -13.05
N ASP A 154 -0.98 28.11 -13.88
CA ASP A 154 0.07 28.31 -14.91
C ASP A 154 -0.41 29.15 -16.12
N TYR A 155 -1.71 29.46 -16.24
CA TYR A 155 -2.28 30.24 -17.35
C TYR A 155 -2.58 31.71 -17.03
N LEU A 156 -2.42 32.15 -15.78
CA LEU A 156 -2.69 33.54 -15.35
C LEU A 156 -1.42 34.42 -15.27
N CYS A 157 -0.27 33.88 -15.64
CA CYS A 157 1.00 34.59 -15.65
C CYS A 157 1.71 34.44 -17.01
N GLN A 158 1.02 34.81 -18.09
CA GLN A 158 1.61 35.16 -19.40
C GLN A 158 0.95 36.43 -19.94
#